data_AF-A0A291PMR3-F1
#
_entry.id   AF-A0A291PMR3-F1
#
_cell.length_a   1.000
_cell.length_b   1.000
_cell.length_c   1.000
_cell.angle_alpha   90.00
_cell.angle_beta   90.00
_cell.angle_gamma   90.00
#
_symmetry.space_group_name_H-M   'P 1'
#
loop_
_entity.id
_entity.type
_entity.pdbx_description
1 polymer ?
#
loop_
_entity_poly.entity_id
_entity_poly.type
_entity_poly.pdbx_seq_one_letter_code
_entity_poly.pdbx_strand_id
1 'polypeptide(L)'
;MIENLGHALAETRKTGRGVRFSVEVTPEGTVRIVHPPENQDVADTQATERTPGSGLARAKARGEALAASILAREDMVTAEELARRMGTTRVTVNARRHARQLIGLEGATRGYRYPAWQLDRDGRPFAIIPDLFTALGDSPWTIYRFLTQKHPELEGRSAVAALEEGEDRRVLSVAASIAEGTFA
;
A
#
# COMPACT_ATOMS: atom_id res chain seq x y z
N MET A 1 -55.41 0.60 -3.87
CA MET A 1 -54.08 0.11 -4.31
C MET A 1 -53.10 0.10 -3.12
N ILE A 2 -53.42 -0.64 -2.05
CA ILE A 2 -52.49 -1.04 -0.95
C ILE A 2 -53.01 -2.37 -0.39
N GLU A 3 -53.23 -3.37 -1.26
CA GLU A 3 -53.73 -4.69 -0.84
C GLU A 3 -52.95 -5.76 -1.57
N ASN A 4 -51.62 -5.81 -1.34
CA ASN A 4 -50.91 -7.09 -1.43
C ASN A 4 -49.47 -7.10 -0.87
N LEU A 5 -49.05 -6.10 -0.09
CA LEU A 5 -47.72 -6.11 0.53
C LEU A 5 -47.64 -7.07 1.73
N GLY A 6 -48.78 -7.38 2.35
CA GLY A 6 -48.85 -8.23 3.55
C GLY A 6 -48.55 -9.71 3.29
N HIS A 7 -48.92 -10.25 2.12
CA HIS A 7 -48.79 -11.68 1.85
C HIS A 7 -47.34 -12.08 1.49
N ALA A 8 -46.57 -11.19 0.84
CA ALA A 8 -45.19 -11.44 0.43
C ALA A 8 -44.18 -11.37 1.59
N LEU A 9 -44.44 -10.53 2.60
CA LEU A 9 -43.59 -10.45 3.80
C LEU A 9 -43.75 -11.67 4.71
N ALA A 10 -44.93 -12.29 4.73
CA ALA A 10 -45.21 -13.48 5.53
C ALA A 10 -44.40 -14.71 5.05
N GLU A 11 -44.27 -14.91 3.74
CA GLU A 11 -43.50 -16.03 3.17
C GLU A 11 -41.99 -15.85 3.31
N THR A 12 -41.48 -14.62 3.22
CA THR A 12 -40.06 -14.31 3.41
C THR A 12 -39.58 -14.66 4.84
N ARG A 13 -40.43 -14.43 5.85
CA ARG A 13 -40.12 -14.76 7.25
C ARG A 13 -40.18 -16.27 7.54
N LYS A 14 -40.95 -17.03 6.74
CA LYS A 14 -41.16 -18.47 6.93
C LYS A 14 -40.10 -19.33 6.20
N THR A 15 -39.58 -18.84 5.07
CA THR A 15 -38.63 -19.60 4.22
C THR A 15 -37.19 -19.11 4.31
N GLY A 16 -36.92 -17.95 4.93
CA GLY A 16 -35.57 -17.43 5.14
C GLY A 16 -34.82 -17.00 3.87
N ARG A 17 -35.49 -17.01 2.71
CA ARG A 17 -34.90 -16.61 1.43
C ARG A 17 -35.41 -15.22 1.03
N GLY A 18 -34.48 -14.29 0.82
CA GLY A 18 -34.80 -12.93 0.37
C GLY A 18 -35.23 -12.93 -1.10
N VAL A 19 -36.33 -12.23 -1.38
CA VAL A 19 -36.85 -12.04 -2.76
C VAL A 19 -36.50 -10.64 -3.23
N ARG A 20 -36.01 -10.50 -4.46
CA ARG A 20 -35.76 -9.20 -5.08
C ARG A 20 -36.81 -8.93 -6.15
N PHE A 21 -37.46 -7.78 -6.05
CA PHE A 21 -38.39 -7.30 -7.08
C PHE A 21 -37.73 -6.14 -7.82
N SER A 22 -37.77 -6.18 -9.16
CA SER A 22 -37.42 -5.04 -9.99
C SER A 22 -38.71 -4.32 -10.37
N VAL A 23 -38.76 -3.01 -10.10
CA VAL A 23 -39.88 -2.16 -10.47
C VAL A 23 -39.42 -1.30 -11.64
N GLU A 24 -40.06 -1.49 -12.79
CA GLU A 24 -39.83 -0.65 -13.96
C GLU A 24 -40.93 0.39 -14.04
N VAL A 25 -40.55 1.66 -14.14
CA VAL A 25 -41.47 2.80 -14.23
C VAL A 25 -41.29 3.42 -15.60
N THR A 26 -42.32 3.36 -16.44
CA THR A 26 -42.29 4.01 -17.76
C THR A 26 -42.66 5.50 -17.64
N PRO A 27 -42.28 6.35 -18.62
CA PRO A 27 -42.53 7.79 -18.58
C PRO A 27 -44.03 8.16 -18.51
N GLU A 28 -44.93 7.24 -18.84
CA GLU A 28 -46.39 7.42 -18.80
C GLU A 28 -47.00 7.12 -17.42
N GLY A 29 -46.17 6.93 -16.38
CA GLY A 29 -46.62 6.76 -15.00
C GLY A 29 -47.26 5.41 -14.69
N THR A 30 -47.15 4.43 -15.59
CA THR A 30 -47.65 3.06 -15.34
C THR A 30 -46.56 2.22 -14.70
N VAL A 31 -46.80 1.75 -13.47
CA VAL A 31 -45.90 0.87 -12.73
C VAL A 31 -46.28 -0.58 -13.02
N ARG A 32 -45.36 -1.38 -13.56
CA ARG A 32 -45.53 -2.84 -13.72
C ARG A 32 -44.56 -3.59 -12.81
N ILE A 33 -45.12 -4.39 -11.90
CA ILE A 33 -44.34 -5.35 -11.11
C ILE A 33 -44.21 -6.61 -11.96
N VAL A 34 -43.01 -6.87 -12.47
CA VAL A 34 -42.71 -8.11 -13.17
C VAL A 34 -42.45 -9.17 -12.10
N HIS A 35 -43.39 -10.09 -11.90
CA HIS A 35 -43.12 -11.32 -11.16
C HIS A 35 -42.19 -12.19 -12.02
N PRO A 36 -40.96 -12.49 -11.60
CA PRO A 36 -40.17 -13.50 -12.29
C PRO A 36 -40.88 -14.85 -12.12
N PRO A 37 -40.92 -15.71 -13.16
CA PRO A 37 -41.48 -17.04 -13.02
C PRO A 37 -40.72 -17.80 -11.92
N GLU A 38 -41.51 -18.39 -11.05
CA GLU A 38 -41.14 -19.35 -10.03
C GLU A 38 -40.21 -20.42 -10.62
N ASN A 39 -39.11 -20.71 -9.91
CA ASN A 39 -38.15 -21.78 -10.18
C ASN A 39 -37.48 -21.81 -11.56
N GLN A 40 -36.37 -21.08 -11.68
CA GLN A 40 -35.24 -21.58 -12.46
C GLN A 40 -34.06 -21.78 -11.52
N ASP A 41 -33.66 -23.04 -11.37
CA ASP A 41 -32.36 -23.44 -10.88
C ASP A 41 -31.29 -22.71 -11.70
N VAL A 42 -30.81 -21.58 -11.19
CA VAL A 42 -29.59 -20.95 -11.67
C VAL A 42 -28.39 -21.74 -11.15
N ALA A 43 -28.24 -22.95 -11.67
CA ALA A 43 -26.95 -23.58 -11.80
C ALA A 43 -26.11 -22.70 -12.76
N ASP A 44 -24.88 -22.40 -12.35
CA ASP A 44 -23.85 -21.73 -13.13
C ASP A 44 -24.13 -20.31 -13.61
N THR A 45 -24.12 -19.37 -12.67
CA THR A 45 -23.43 -18.10 -12.92
C THR A 45 -22.55 -17.84 -11.72
N GLN A 46 -21.25 -18.08 -11.92
CA GLN A 46 -20.14 -17.92 -10.98
C GLN A 46 -20.43 -16.86 -9.90
N ALA A 47 -21.04 -17.34 -8.80
CA ALA A 47 -20.86 -16.75 -7.50
C ALA A 47 -19.37 -16.94 -7.21
N THR A 48 -18.56 -15.97 -7.63
CA THR A 48 -17.23 -15.81 -7.08
C THR A 48 -17.47 -15.55 -5.61
N GLU A 49 -17.38 -16.62 -4.82
CA GLU A 49 -17.45 -16.59 -3.38
C GLU A 49 -16.56 -15.43 -2.94
N ARG A 50 -17.20 -14.34 -2.51
CA ARG A 50 -16.50 -13.25 -1.83
C ARG A 50 -16.21 -13.79 -0.44
N THR A 51 -15.26 -14.73 -0.34
CA THR A 51 -14.75 -15.19 0.94
C THR A 51 -14.17 -13.96 1.62
N PRO A 52 -14.70 -13.54 2.77
CA PRO A 52 -14.09 -12.49 3.57
C PRO A 52 -12.68 -12.95 3.92
N GLY A 53 -11.66 -12.28 3.34
CA GLY A 53 -10.25 -12.69 3.39
C GLY A 53 -9.56 -12.74 2.03
N SER A 54 -10.28 -13.00 0.94
CA SER A 54 -9.72 -13.07 -0.41
C SER A 54 -9.14 -11.73 -0.90
N GLY A 55 -9.78 -10.60 -0.56
CA GLY A 55 -9.30 -9.27 -0.93
C GLY A 55 -8.00 -8.87 -0.23
N LEU A 56 -7.91 -9.11 1.08
CA LEU A 56 -6.70 -8.82 1.87
C LEU A 56 -5.54 -9.72 1.46
N ALA A 57 -5.80 -11.01 1.23
CA ALA A 57 -4.79 -11.95 0.72
C ALA A 57 -4.22 -11.49 -0.62
N ARG A 58 -5.07 -11.07 -1.57
CA ARG A 58 -4.63 -10.50 -2.86
C ARG A 58 -3.83 -9.21 -2.67
N ALA A 59 -4.22 -8.33 -1.74
CA ALA A 59 -3.48 -7.10 -1.45
C ALA A 59 -2.09 -7.40 -0.89
N LYS A 60 -1.97 -8.34 0.05
CA LYS A 60 -0.71 -8.81 0.60
C LYS A 60 0.19 -9.42 -0.46
N ALA A 61 -0.34 -10.33 -1.29
CA ALA A 61 0.41 -10.96 -2.38
C ALA A 61 0.98 -9.93 -3.38
N ARG A 62 0.18 -8.90 -3.73
CA ARG A 62 0.68 -7.78 -4.57
C ARG A 62 1.79 -6.99 -3.89
N GLY A 63 1.65 -6.72 -2.59
CA GLY A 63 2.68 -6.03 -1.81
C GLY A 63 4.00 -6.81 -1.75
N GLU A 64 3.92 -8.13 -1.53
CA GLU A 64 5.10 -9.01 -1.52
C GLU A 64 5.77 -9.09 -2.90
N ALA A 65 4.99 -9.21 -3.97
CA ALA A 65 5.51 -9.20 -5.33
C ALA A 65 6.20 -7.87 -5.68
N LEU A 66 5.63 -6.73 -5.25
CA LEU A 66 6.24 -5.42 -5.43
C LEU A 66 7.52 -5.26 -4.60
N ALA A 67 7.53 -5.72 -3.35
CA ALA A 67 8.72 -5.70 -2.52
C ALA A 67 9.84 -6.55 -3.16
N ALA A 68 9.52 -7.74 -3.66
CA ALA A 68 10.47 -8.59 -4.35
C ALA A 68 11.04 -7.94 -5.61
N SER A 69 10.21 -7.28 -6.43
CA SER A 69 10.68 -6.59 -7.63
C SER A 69 11.56 -5.37 -7.29
N ILE A 70 11.24 -4.63 -6.23
CA ILE A 70 12.08 -3.54 -5.72
C ILE A 70 13.43 -4.07 -5.27
N LEU A 71 13.47 -5.13 -4.47
CA LEU A 71 14.70 -5.71 -3.93
C LEU A 71 15.61 -6.34 -5.00
N ALA A 72 15.07 -6.65 -6.17
CA ALA A 72 15.80 -7.20 -7.31
C ALA A 72 16.42 -6.13 -8.21
N ARG A 73 16.19 -4.84 -7.95
CA ARG A 73 16.77 -3.75 -8.75
C ARG A 73 18.28 -3.65 -8.56
N GLU A 74 18.98 -3.10 -9.55
CA GLU A 74 20.44 -2.97 -9.55
C GLU A 74 20.96 -2.05 -8.43
N ASP A 75 20.19 -1.04 -8.04
CA ASP A 75 20.52 -0.14 -6.94
C ASP A 75 20.39 -0.79 -5.55
N MET A 76 19.88 -2.02 -5.46
CA MET A 76 19.74 -2.77 -4.23
C MET A 76 20.95 -3.66 -3.97
N VAL A 77 21.95 -3.10 -3.29
CA VAL A 77 23.22 -3.78 -3.07
C VAL A 77 23.24 -4.63 -1.80
N THR A 78 24.19 -5.56 -1.71
CA THR A 78 24.41 -6.35 -0.49
C THR A 78 25.17 -5.54 0.57
N ALA A 79 25.25 -6.06 1.79
CA ALA A 79 26.03 -5.43 2.87
C ALA A 79 27.53 -5.37 2.53
N GLU A 80 28.07 -6.37 1.85
CA GLU A 80 29.46 -6.42 1.39
C GLU A 80 29.77 -5.34 0.35
N GLU A 81 28.87 -5.14 -0.61
CA GLU A 81 29.01 -4.11 -1.63
C GLU A 81 28.85 -2.71 -1.05
N LEU A 82 27.86 -2.49 -0.18
CA LEU A 82 27.71 -1.20 0.50
C LEU A 82 28.95 -0.89 1.36
N ALA A 83 29.51 -1.90 2.05
CA ALA A 83 30.72 -1.74 2.83
C ALA A 83 31.91 -1.29 1.98
N ARG A 84 32.07 -1.86 0.77
CA ARG A 84 33.09 -1.41 -0.19
C ARG A 84 32.91 0.05 -0.57
N ARG A 85 31.67 0.47 -0.89
CA ARG A 85 31.36 1.87 -1.25
C ARG A 85 31.63 2.85 -0.11
N MET A 86 31.35 2.45 1.13
CA MET A 86 31.59 3.27 2.32
C MET A 86 33.06 3.21 2.82
N GLY A 87 33.94 2.42 2.19
CA GLY A 87 35.30 2.19 2.69
C GLY A 87 35.34 1.55 4.09
N THR A 88 34.40 0.66 4.40
CA THR A 88 34.23 0.08 5.74
C THR A 88 34.01 -1.44 5.69
N THR A 89 33.60 -2.05 6.81
CA THR A 89 33.34 -3.50 6.90
C THR A 89 31.84 -3.81 6.88
N ARG A 90 31.50 -5.04 6.47
CA ARG A 90 30.13 -5.57 6.58
C ARG A 90 29.57 -5.49 8.01
N VAL A 91 30.43 -5.68 9.02
CA VAL A 91 30.05 -5.59 10.43
C VAL A 91 29.65 -4.15 10.78
N THR A 92 30.42 -3.16 10.30
CA THR A 92 30.11 -1.75 10.47
C THR A 92 28.82 -1.34 9.77
N VAL A 93 28.56 -1.84 8.55
CA VAL A 93 27.28 -1.65 7.85
C VAL A 93 26.12 -2.18 8.68
N ASN A 94 26.22 -3.41 9.20
CA ASN A 94 25.18 -3.98 10.04
C ASN A 94 24.99 -3.18 11.34
N ALA A 95 26.07 -2.75 11.99
CA ALA A 95 26.00 -1.93 13.20
C ALA A 95 25.30 -0.59 12.93
N ARG A 96 25.62 0.10 11.83
CA ARG A 96 24.96 1.34 11.40
C ARG A 96 23.48 1.14 11.06
N ARG A 97 23.13 0.02 10.41
CA ARG A 97 21.72 -0.36 10.19
C ARG A 97 20.98 -0.53 11.51
N HIS A 98 21.55 -1.24 12.48
CA HIS A 98 20.95 -1.39 13.80
C HIS A 98 20.81 -0.05 14.54
N ALA A 99 21.76 0.86 14.34
CA ALA A 99 21.72 2.22 14.86
C ALA A 99 20.81 3.18 14.06
N ARG A 100 20.04 2.69 13.07
CA ARG A 100 19.15 3.49 12.22
C ARG A 100 19.86 4.60 11.42
N GLN A 101 21.14 4.38 11.12
CA GLN A 101 21.95 5.26 10.26
C GLN A 101 22.00 4.77 8.81
N LEU A 102 21.40 3.62 8.53
CA LEU A 102 21.29 3.02 7.20
C LEU A 102 19.91 2.40 7.02
N ILE A 103 19.41 2.46 5.78
CA ILE A 103 18.18 1.82 5.35
C ILE A 103 18.54 0.44 4.79
N GLY A 104 18.17 -0.61 5.53
CA GLY A 104 18.25 -1.99 5.09
C GLY A 104 16.85 -2.56 4.92
N LEU A 105 16.52 -2.96 3.69
CA LEU A 105 15.23 -3.53 3.33
C LEU A 105 15.28 -5.06 3.41
N GLU A 106 14.27 -5.63 4.07
CA GLU A 106 14.07 -7.06 4.18
C GLU A 106 12.88 -7.47 3.29
N GLY A 107 13.05 -8.59 2.58
CA GLY A 107 12.01 -9.18 1.74
C GLY A 107 11.61 -10.57 2.21
N ALA A 108 10.96 -11.31 1.32
CA ALA A 108 10.60 -12.71 1.59
C ALA A 108 11.84 -13.63 1.68
N THR A 109 12.94 -13.27 1.01
CA THR A 109 14.21 -14.00 1.07
C THR A 109 15.05 -13.52 2.25
N ARG A 110 15.80 -14.44 2.86
CA ARG A 110 16.70 -14.14 3.98
C ARG A 110 17.74 -13.07 3.62
N GLY A 111 17.90 -12.10 4.51
CA GLY A 111 18.94 -11.07 4.45
C GLY A 111 18.40 -9.70 4.07
N TYR A 112 19.31 -8.72 4.02
CA TYR A 112 18.98 -7.33 3.73
C TYR A 112 19.53 -6.92 2.36
N ARG A 113 18.83 -5.99 1.73
CA ARG A 113 19.32 -5.18 0.62
C ARG A 113 19.39 -3.72 1.04
N TYR A 114 20.36 -3.02 0.49
CA TYR A 114 20.63 -1.63 0.83
C TYR A 114 20.52 -0.78 -0.43
N PRO A 115 19.62 0.21 -0.47
CA PRO A 115 19.57 1.12 -1.59
C PRO A 115 20.89 1.92 -1.69
N ALA A 116 21.58 1.84 -2.81
CA ALA A 116 22.90 2.45 -2.98
C ALA A 116 22.88 3.98 -2.95
N TRP A 117 21.78 4.58 -3.40
CA TRP A 117 21.57 6.03 -3.41
C TRP A 117 21.51 6.65 -2.01
N GLN A 118 21.44 5.86 -0.93
CA GLN A 118 21.43 6.40 0.43
C GLN A 118 22.78 6.99 0.86
N LEU A 119 23.80 6.82 0.02
CA LEU A 119 25.13 7.39 0.18
C LEU A 119 25.26 8.65 -0.67
N ASP A 120 25.89 9.68 -0.10
CA ASP A 120 26.34 10.85 -0.84
C ASP A 120 27.54 10.53 -1.75
N ARG A 121 28.04 11.57 -2.44
CA ARG A 121 29.18 11.46 -3.37
C ARG A 121 30.48 11.02 -2.70
N ASP A 122 30.61 11.21 -1.38
CA ASP A 122 31.77 10.82 -0.58
C ASP A 122 31.61 9.40 0.00
N GLY A 123 30.53 8.68 -0.35
CA GLY A 123 30.23 7.35 0.17
C GLY A 123 29.72 7.37 1.61
N ARG A 124 29.26 8.51 2.12
CA ARG A 124 28.71 8.65 3.47
C ARG A 124 27.19 8.57 3.42
N PRO A 125 26.54 7.87 4.36
CA PRO A 125 25.08 7.86 4.42
C PRO A 125 24.55 9.27 4.68
N PHE A 126 23.40 9.62 4.08
CA PHE A 126 22.74 10.88 4.39
C PHE A 126 22.54 11.05 5.90
N ALA A 127 23.03 12.16 6.44
CA ALA A 127 23.05 12.40 7.87
C ALA A 127 21.63 12.46 8.49
N ILE A 128 20.62 12.77 7.67
CA ILE A 128 19.21 12.88 8.09
C ILE A 128 18.50 11.54 8.30
N ILE A 129 19.10 10.40 7.92
CA ILE A 129 18.42 9.09 8.00
C ILE A 129 17.88 8.78 9.40
N PRO A 130 18.62 9.00 10.51
CA PRO A 130 18.09 8.80 11.86
C PRO A 130 16.87 9.68 12.17
N ASP A 131 16.88 10.93 11.72
CA ASP A 131 15.77 11.86 11.94
C ASP A 131 14.52 11.45 11.15
N LEU A 132 14.70 10.88 9.96
CA LEU A 132 13.59 10.29 9.19
C LEU A 132 12.97 9.10 9.92
N PHE A 133 13.76 8.23 10.55
CA PHE A 133 13.24 7.15 11.39
C PHE A 133 12.49 7.69 12.61
N THR A 134 12.96 8.79 13.21
CA THR A 134 12.26 9.46 14.31
C THR A 134 10.92 10.04 13.87
N ALA A 135 10.87 10.70 12.71
CA ALA A 135 9.66 11.37 12.22
C ALA A 135 8.61 10.39 11.66
N LEU A 136 9.04 9.44 10.83
CA LEU A 136 8.14 8.56 10.06
C LEU A 136 7.95 7.17 10.67
N GLY A 137 8.69 6.88 11.75
CA GLY A 137 8.67 5.62 12.49
C GLY A 137 9.69 4.59 12.01
N ASP A 138 9.66 3.43 12.65
CA ASP A 138 10.77 2.47 12.66
C ASP A 138 10.87 1.57 11.42
N SER A 139 9.91 1.65 10.50
CA SER A 139 9.85 0.75 9.33
C SER A 139 10.77 1.24 8.21
N PRO A 140 11.83 0.48 7.83
CA PRO A 140 12.70 0.87 6.71
C PRO A 140 11.96 1.01 5.39
N TRP A 141 10.89 0.23 5.19
CA TRP A 141 10.02 0.33 4.03
C TRP A 141 9.24 1.66 3.98
N THR A 142 8.87 2.23 5.14
CA THR A 142 8.25 3.56 5.20
C THR A 142 9.25 4.62 4.76
N ILE A 143 10.49 4.59 5.29
CA ILE A 143 11.54 5.54 4.94
C ILE A 143 11.89 5.45 3.45
N TYR A 144 12.06 4.23 2.93
CA TYR A 144 12.32 4.00 1.51
C TYR A 144 11.22 4.57 0.61
N ARG A 145 9.94 4.32 0.93
CA ARG A 145 8.81 4.83 0.16
C ARG A 145 8.77 6.35 0.17
N PHE A 146 8.95 6.97 1.33
CA PHE A 146 9.03 8.41 1.45
C PHE A 146 10.16 8.97 0.59
N LEU A 147 11.36 8.39 0.65
CA LEU A 147 12.52 8.91 -0.07
C LEU A 147 12.37 8.80 -1.59
N THR A 148 11.74 7.72 -2.08
CA THR A 148 11.65 7.41 -3.51
C THR A 148 10.42 7.97 -4.20
N GLN A 149 9.31 8.23 -3.48
CA GLN A 149 8.12 8.83 -4.07
C GLN A 149 8.31 10.33 -4.34
N LYS A 150 7.53 10.86 -5.27
CA LYS A 150 7.48 12.30 -5.55
C LYS A 150 6.60 13.02 -4.53
N HIS A 151 7.03 14.21 -4.11
CA HIS A 151 6.28 15.05 -3.16
C HIS A 151 5.99 16.43 -3.79
N PRO A 152 4.73 16.90 -3.78
CA PRO A 152 4.38 18.26 -4.23
C PRO A 152 5.20 19.36 -3.53
N GLU A 153 5.47 19.20 -2.24
CA GLU A 153 6.22 20.12 -1.38
C GLU A 153 7.70 20.22 -1.78
N LEU A 154 8.20 19.23 -2.53
CA LEU A 154 9.53 19.18 -3.14
C LEU A 154 9.47 19.47 -4.65
N GLU A 155 8.49 20.27 -5.10
CA GLU A 155 8.29 20.61 -6.51
C GLU A 155 8.07 19.38 -7.42
N GLY A 156 7.44 18.34 -6.87
CA GLY A 156 7.20 17.08 -7.58
C GLY A 156 8.45 16.22 -7.76
N ARG A 157 9.57 16.56 -7.11
CA ARG A 157 10.77 15.72 -7.04
C ARG A 157 10.63 14.66 -5.95
N SER A 158 11.50 13.64 -6.02
CA SER A 158 11.66 12.71 -4.91
C SER A 158 12.51 13.32 -3.80
N ALA A 159 12.36 12.83 -2.57
CA ALA A 159 13.21 13.30 -1.48
C ALA A 159 14.69 12.89 -1.67
N VAL A 160 14.99 11.77 -2.34
CA VAL A 160 16.39 11.46 -2.75
C VAL A 160 16.98 12.58 -3.61
N ALA A 161 16.26 13.03 -4.64
CA ALA A 161 16.75 14.09 -5.53
C ALA A 161 16.94 15.42 -4.77
N ALA A 162 16.08 15.72 -3.79
CA ALA A 162 16.25 16.90 -2.95
C ALA A 162 17.49 16.79 -2.02
N LEU A 163 17.80 15.59 -1.51
CA LEU A 163 19.00 15.37 -0.70
C LEU A 163 20.29 15.47 -1.50
N GLU A 164 20.28 15.04 -2.76
CA GLU A 164 21.42 15.22 -3.66
C GLU A 164 21.75 16.70 -3.91
N GLU A 165 20.77 17.59 -3.80
CA GLU A 165 20.90 19.05 -3.89
C GLU A 165 21.15 19.72 -2.51
N GLY A 166 21.27 18.93 -1.43
CA GLY A 166 21.53 19.43 -0.08
C GLY A 166 20.31 20.07 0.61
N GLU A 167 19.09 19.77 0.16
CA GLU A 167 17.84 20.29 0.73
C GLU A 167 17.36 19.53 1.98
N ASP A 168 18.29 19.05 2.81
CA ASP A 168 18.07 18.24 4.02
C ASP A 168 16.96 18.77 4.91
N ARG A 169 16.99 20.07 5.22
CA ARG A 169 15.98 20.73 6.08
C ARG A 169 14.58 20.68 5.48
N ARG A 170 14.49 20.85 4.15
CA ARG A 170 13.21 20.82 3.45
C ARG A 170 12.65 19.40 3.46
N VAL A 171 13.49 18.39 3.21
CA VAL A 171 13.10 16.98 3.28
C VAL A 171 12.58 16.61 4.67
N LEU A 172 13.27 17.04 5.73
CA LEU A 172 12.82 16.81 7.11
C LEU A 172 11.50 17.52 7.42
N SER A 173 11.29 18.74 6.92
CA SER A 173 10.01 19.44 7.07
C SER A 173 8.86 18.66 6.44
N VAL A 174 9.04 18.12 5.23
CA VAL A 174 8.00 17.32 4.55
C VAL A 174 7.74 16.02 5.33
N ALA A 175 8.78 15.35 5.84
CA ALA A 175 8.61 14.16 6.66
C ALA A 175 7.78 14.45 7.94
N ALA A 176 8.05 15.57 8.61
CA ALA A 176 7.29 16.00 9.78
C ALA A 176 5.82 16.30 9.43
N SER A 177 5.56 17.04 8.35
CA SER A 177 4.19 17.33 7.90
C SER A 177 3.39 16.06 7.61
N ILE A 178 4.00 15.06 6.98
CA ILE A 178 3.38 13.75 6.74
C ILE A 178 3.09 13.02 8.06
N ALA A 179 4.02 13.06 9.02
CA ALA A 179 3.84 12.42 10.33
C ALA A 179 2.70 13.04 11.14
N GLU A 180 2.53 14.36 11.03
CA GLU A 180 1.45 15.13 11.67
C GLU A 180 0.10 15.00 10.94
N GLY A 181 0.10 14.49 9.70
CA GLY A 181 -1.09 14.44 8.84
C GLY A 181 -1.50 15.80 8.27
N THR A 182 -0.59 16.77 8.31
CA THR A 182 -0.79 18.12 7.78
C THR A 182 -0.39 18.12 6.31
N PHE A 183 -1.32 17.78 5.41
CA PHE A 183 -1.12 17.90 3.96
C PHE A 183 -1.59 19.28 3.48
N ALA A 184 -0.81 19.93 2.62
CA ALA A 184 -1.16 21.22 1.98
C ALA A 184 -1.72 21.03 0.57
#